data_AF-A0A0F7ICU8-F1
#
_entry.id   AF-A0A0F7ICU8-F1
#
_cell.length_a   1.000
_cell.length_b   1.000
_cell.length_c   1.000
_cell.angle_alpha   90.00
_cell.angle_beta   90.00
_cell.angle_gamma   90.00
#
_symmetry.space_group_name_H-M   'P 1'
#
loop_
_entity.id
_entity.type
_entity.pdbx_description
1 polymer ?
#
loop_
_entity_poly.entity_id
_entity_poly.type
_entity_poly.pdbx_seq_one_letter_code
_entity_poly.pdbx_strand_id
1 'polypeptide(L)'
;MQDIVEVYSALSRKDECIMNAIFENMWDFEYVPVHVFIRECGMSEEKVEGLLRRLAGLRLVENKYTEYLGASFTFKGLSVFSLKRLVRRNVIDMLGKIMGEGKESVVFNALSERHGEVVVKFHRVGYPSFKKVKEKRDYGTLHYTVLTIRSAKREFQALKRLYGYASVPRPIAWEGNAVVTELVDARELNKVRLEEPEHVLELIIEEIRKMYERGVVHGDLSQFNILVSEEGLWIIDFPQSVDVGDEVAEEYLERDVSNVITYFERAYGVKKDLNEVLRYVKGEA
;
A
#
# COMPACT_ATOMS: atom_id res chain seq x y z
N MET A 1 -6.44 -10.23 -10.78
CA MET A 1 -5.35 -9.25 -11.01
C MET A 1 -4.50 -9.62 -12.22
N GLN A 2 -4.37 -10.90 -12.57
CA GLN A 2 -3.67 -11.33 -13.80
C GLN A 2 -4.24 -10.73 -15.09
N ASP A 3 -5.55 -10.53 -15.15
CA ASP A 3 -6.30 -9.98 -16.29
C ASP A 3 -6.46 -8.44 -16.24
N ILE A 4 -5.66 -7.74 -15.43
CA ILE A 4 -5.82 -6.30 -15.21
C ILE A 4 -5.67 -5.49 -16.51
N VAL A 5 -4.74 -5.86 -17.38
CA VAL A 5 -4.47 -5.16 -18.67
C VAL A 5 -5.60 -5.37 -19.67
N GLU A 6 -6.15 -6.59 -19.73
CA GLU A 6 -7.30 -6.90 -20.59
C GLU A 6 -8.52 -6.07 -20.17
N VAL A 7 -8.80 -6.03 -18.86
CA VAL A 7 -9.93 -5.26 -18.34
C VAL A 7 -9.70 -3.75 -18.45
N TYR A 8 -8.49 -3.26 -18.22
CA TYR A 8 -8.12 -1.86 -18.46
C TYR A 8 -8.47 -1.42 -19.88
N SER A 9 -8.17 -2.26 -20.87
CA SER A 9 -8.35 -1.99 -22.30
C SER A 9 -9.82 -2.08 -22.73
N ALA A 10 -10.63 -2.84 -22.01
CA ALA A 10 -12.06 -3.01 -22.29
C ALA A 10 -12.94 -1.84 -21.79
N LEU A 11 -12.38 -0.89 -21.03
CA LEU A 11 -13.14 0.23 -20.46
C LEU A 11 -13.47 1.32 -21.48
N SER A 12 -14.74 1.69 -21.53
CA SER A 12 -15.24 2.84 -22.28
C SER A 12 -15.23 4.12 -21.45
N ARG A 13 -15.37 5.28 -22.10
CA ARG A 13 -15.52 6.58 -21.39
C ARG A 13 -16.71 6.62 -20.41
N LYS A 14 -17.78 5.86 -20.70
CA LYS A 14 -18.97 5.80 -19.83
C LYS A 14 -18.68 4.96 -18.58
N ASP A 15 -17.92 3.88 -18.72
CA ASP A 15 -17.45 3.09 -17.58
C ASP A 15 -16.58 3.94 -16.66
N GLU A 16 -15.67 4.70 -17.24
CA GLU A 16 -14.79 5.60 -16.50
C GLU A 16 -15.57 6.70 -15.79
N CYS A 17 -16.67 7.20 -16.38
CA CYS A 17 -17.56 8.14 -15.69
C CYS A 17 -18.17 7.51 -14.44
N ILE A 18 -18.71 6.29 -14.54
CA ILE A 18 -19.24 5.56 -13.38
C ILE A 18 -18.15 5.36 -12.32
N MET A 19 -16.96 4.92 -12.71
CA MET A 19 -15.84 4.71 -11.79
C MET A 19 -15.39 6.01 -11.12
N ASN A 20 -15.32 7.13 -11.86
CA ASN A 20 -15.04 8.45 -11.28
C ASN A 20 -16.11 8.84 -10.26
N ALA A 21 -17.40 8.68 -10.59
CA ALA A 21 -18.50 8.99 -9.68
C ALA A 21 -18.45 8.14 -8.40
N ILE A 22 -18.07 6.86 -8.49
CA ILE A 22 -17.81 6.02 -7.30
C ILE A 22 -16.67 6.63 -6.47
N PHE A 23 -15.54 6.97 -7.11
CA PHE A 23 -14.36 7.48 -6.40
C PHE A 23 -14.58 8.82 -5.68
N GLU A 24 -15.34 9.74 -6.28
CA GLU A 24 -15.60 11.05 -5.68
C GLU A 24 -16.63 10.96 -4.54
N ASN A 25 -17.56 10.01 -4.59
CA ASN A 25 -18.66 9.89 -3.62
C ASN A 25 -18.45 8.79 -2.55
N MET A 26 -17.44 7.93 -2.67
CA MET A 26 -17.18 6.83 -1.71
C MET A 26 -16.77 7.29 -0.29
N TRP A 27 -16.59 8.59 -0.07
CA TRP A 27 -16.35 9.16 1.25
C TRP A 27 -17.63 9.31 2.07
N ASP A 28 -18.76 9.52 1.38
CA ASP A 28 -20.08 9.72 1.97
C ASP A 28 -20.95 8.46 1.89
N PHE A 29 -20.63 7.55 0.96
CA PHE A 29 -21.40 6.35 0.70
C PHE A 29 -20.55 5.09 0.71
N GLU A 30 -21.04 4.05 1.38
CA GLU A 30 -20.49 2.69 1.26
C GLU A 30 -20.71 2.13 -0.16
N TYR A 31 -21.95 2.27 -0.65
CA TYR A 31 -22.38 1.98 -2.01
C TYR A 31 -23.00 3.25 -2.59
N VAL A 32 -22.40 3.80 -3.64
CA VAL A 32 -22.86 5.05 -4.25
C VAL A 32 -24.22 4.81 -4.95
N PRO A 33 -25.29 5.54 -4.58
CA PRO A 33 -26.63 5.32 -5.13
C PRO A 33 -26.74 5.64 -6.63
N VAL A 34 -27.66 4.97 -7.34
CA VAL A 34 -27.86 5.16 -8.79
C VAL A 34 -28.14 6.60 -9.22
N HIS A 35 -28.91 7.36 -8.43
CA HIS A 35 -29.22 8.75 -8.76
C HIS A 35 -27.98 9.65 -8.83
N VAL A 36 -26.90 9.31 -8.11
CA VAL A 36 -25.61 10.02 -8.19
C VAL A 36 -25.00 9.82 -9.58
N PHE A 37 -24.99 8.59 -10.10
CA PHE A 37 -24.48 8.30 -11.44
C PHE A 37 -25.30 8.96 -12.54
N ILE A 38 -26.63 9.00 -12.40
CA ILE A 38 -27.53 9.68 -13.35
C ILE A 38 -27.15 11.17 -13.43
N ARG A 39 -27.00 11.82 -12.27
CA ARG A 39 -26.64 13.24 -12.15
C ARG A 39 -25.25 13.52 -12.72
N GLU A 40 -24.24 12.77 -12.31
CA GLU A 40 -22.84 13.07 -12.64
C GLU A 40 -22.45 12.65 -14.06
N CYS A 41 -23.03 11.56 -14.57
CA CYS A 41 -22.73 11.08 -15.91
C CYS A 41 -23.74 11.52 -16.98
N GLY A 42 -24.86 12.15 -16.60
CA GLY A 42 -25.88 12.60 -17.53
C GLY A 42 -26.47 11.44 -18.34
N MET A 43 -26.75 10.31 -17.68
CA MET A 43 -27.25 9.08 -18.32
C MET A 43 -28.61 8.69 -17.76
N SER A 44 -29.45 8.05 -18.58
CA SER A 44 -30.70 7.45 -18.08
C SER A 44 -30.41 6.34 -17.06
N GLU A 45 -31.35 6.11 -16.16
CA GLU A 45 -31.28 5.05 -15.15
C GLU A 45 -31.01 3.67 -15.77
N GLU A 46 -31.78 3.29 -16.79
CA GLU A 46 -31.60 2.02 -17.53
C GLU A 46 -30.17 1.82 -18.04
N LYS A 47 -29.54 2.90 -18.53
CA LYS A 47 -28.18 2.87 -19.05
C LYS A 47 -27.15 2.76 -17.93
N VAL A 48 -27.36 3.46 -16.81
CA VAL A 48 -26.52 3.33 -15.61
C VAL A 48 -26.58 1.90 -15.10
N GLU A 49 -27.78 1.33 -14.94
CA GLU A 49 -27.93 -0.06 -14.49
C GLU A 49 -27.23 -1.05 -15.42
N GLY A 50 -27.38 -0.88 -16.74
CA GLY A 50 -26.68 -1.71 -17.72
C GLY A 50 -25.16 -1.66 -17.57
N LEU A 51 -24.60 -0.46 -17.34
CA LEU A 51 -23.16 -0.28 -17.08
C LEU A 51 -22.75 -0.90 -15.75
N LEU A 52 -23.52 -0.73 -14.68
CA LEU A 52 -23.25 -1.35 -13.39
C LEU A 52 -23.25 -2.88 -13.46
N ARG A 53 -24.20 -3.49 -14.20
CA ARG A 53 -24.23 -4.94 -14.44
C ARG A 53 -23.01 -5.40 -15.22
N ARG A 54 -22.61 -4.66 -16.26
CA ARG A 54 -21.41 -4.96 -17.06
C ARG A 54 -20.14 -4.86 -16.22
N LEU A 55 -19.97 -3.78 -15.46
CA LEU A 55 -18.81 -3.57 -14.59
C LEU A 55 -18.73 -4.63 -13.49
N ALA A 56 -19.87 -5.08 -12.95
CA ALA A 56 -19.92 -6.20 -12.02
C ALA A 56 -19.52 -7.52 -12.70
N GLY A 57 -19.92 -7.75 -13.95
CA GLY A 57 -19.47 -8.88 -14.76
C GLY A 57 -17.95 -8.91 -14.98
N LEU A 58 -17.32 -7.74 -15.12
CA LEU A 58 -15.86 -7.57 -15.17
C LEU A 58 -15.17 -7.63 -13.78
N ARG A 59 -15.97 -7.78 -12.72
CA ARG A 59 -15.56 -7.77 -11.30
C ARG A 59 -14.88 -6.45 -10.88
N LEU A 60 -15.29 -5.33 -11.47
CA LEU A 60 -14.78 -4.00 -11.13
C LEU A 60 -15.61 -3.29 -10.07
N VAL A 61 -16.91 -3.57 -10.03
CA VAL A 61 -17.81 -3.04 -9.01
C VAL A 61 -18.60 -4.16 -8.37
N GLU A 62 -19.02 -3.92 -7.13
CA GLU A 62 -19.99 -4.71 -6.41
C GLU A 62 -21.30 -3.91 -6.33
N ASN A 63 -22.41 -4.50 -6.75
CA ASN A 63 -23.71 -3.85 -6.74
C ASN A 63 -24.51 -4.32 -5.53
N LYS A 64 -24.98 -3.37 -4.71
CA LYS A 64 -25.96 -3.61 -3.64
C LYS A 64 -27.35 -3.39 -4.21
N TYR A 65 -28.27 -4.30 -3.91
CA TYR A 65 -29.69 -4.19 -4.28
C TYR A 65 -30.62 -4.04 -3.07
N THR A 66 -30.13 -4.36 -1.86
CA THR A 66 -30.88 -4.22 -0.61
C THR A 66 -31.03 -2.73 -0.27
N GLU A 67 -32.22 -2.29 0.12
CA GLU A 67 -32.60 -0.89 0.44
C GLU A 67 -32.61 0.06 -0.77
N TYR A 68 -31.57 0.02 -1.61
CA TYR A 68 -31.47 0.77 -2.84
C TYR A 68 -30.44 0.13 -3.78
N LEU A 69 -30.52 0.45 -5.07
CA LEU A 69 -29.46 0.10 -6.02
C LEU A 69 -28.29 1.07 -5.87
N GLY A 70 -27.13 0.53 -5.51
CA GLY A 70 -25.88 1.28 -5.41
C GLY A 70 -24.67 0.43 -5.76
N ALA A 71 -23.52 1.07 -5.97
CA ALA A 71 -22.30 0.38 -6.38
C ALA A 71 -21.06 0.87 -5.63
N SER A 72 -20.13 -0.05 -5.39
CA SER A 72 -18.82 0.25 -4.80
C SER A 72 -17.71 -0.46 -5.55
N PHE A 73 -16.48 0.04 -5.44
CA PHE A 73 -15.33 -0.59 -6.08
C PHE A 73 -14.97 -1.91 -5.43
N THR A 74 -14.78 -2.97 -6.23
CA THR A 74 -13.97 -4.10 -5.78
C THR A 74 -12.49 -3.71 -5.71
N PHE A 75 -11.64 -4.56 -5.10
CA PHE A 75 -10.18 -4.38 -5.15
C PHE A 75 -9.65 -4.27 -6.60
N LYS A 76 -10.13 -5.10 -7.51
CA LYS A 76 -9.74 -5.05 -8.93
C LYS A 76 -10.22 -3.74 -9.58
N GLY A 77 -11.43 -3.31 -9.28
CA GLY A 77 -12.00 -2.04 -9.72
C GLY A 77 -11.16 -0.84 -9.36
N LEU A 78 -10.85 -0.71 -8.07
CA LEU A 78 -10.05 0.38 -7.54
C LEU A 78 -8.62 0.34 -8.11
N SER A 79 -8.05 -0.85 -8.29
CA SER A 79 -6.70 -1.00 -8.87
C SER A 79 -6.67 -0.58 -10.34
N VAL A 80 -7.66 -1.00 -11.15
CA VAL A 80 -7.79 -0.55 -12.56
C VAL A 80 -8.02 0.95 -12.63
N PHE A 81 -8.86 1.50 -11.75
CA PHE A 81 -9.10 2.94 -11.65
C PHE A 81 -7.80 3.72 -11.38
N SER A 82 -7.06 3.29 -10.37
CA SER A 82 -5.79 3.88 -9.95
C SER A 82 -4.76 3.81 -11.09
N LEU A 83 -4.66 2.66 -11.76
CA LEU A 83 -3.80 2.48 -12.93
C LEU A 83 -4.16 3.43 -14.07
N LYS A 84 -5.45 3.63 -14.40
CA LYS A 84 -5.85 4.63 -15.43
C LYS A 84 -5.37 6.02 -15.08
N ARG A 85 -5.47 6.45 -13.82
CA ARG A 85 -5.00 7.78 -13.39
C ARG A 85 -3.48 7.90 -13.49
N LEU A 86 -2.74 6.86 -13.11
CA LEU A 86 -1.27 6.83 -13.24
C LEU A 86 -0.82 6.91 -14.71
N VAL A 87 -1.46 6.14 -15.60
CA VAL A 87 -1.17 6.19 -17.05
C VAL A 87 -1.52 7.56 -17.63
N ARG A 88 -2.67 8.14 -17.29
CA ARG A 88 -3.06 9.50 -17.74
C ARG A 88 -2.09 10.59 -17.30
N ARG A 89 -1.40 10.38 -16.18
CA ARG A 89 -0.40 11.29 -15.63
C ARG A 89 1.02 11.00 -16.16
N ASN A 90 1.17 10.08 -17.11
CA ASN A 90 2.44 9.61 -17.66
C ASN A 90 3.41 9.14 -16.56
N VAL A 91 2.88 8.46 -15.54
CA VAL A 91 3.71 7.84 -14.49
C VAL A 91 4.10 6.42 -14.88
N ILE A 92 3.20 5.69 -15.55
CA ILE A 92 3.40 4.32 -16.01
C ILE A 92 3.00 4.25 -17.48
N ASP A 93 3.84 3.62 -18.29
CA ASP A 93 3.62 3.43 -19.73
C ASP A 93 3.30 1.97 -20.05
N MET A 94 3.96 1.02 -19.37
CA MET A 94 3.68 -0.41 -19.50
C MET A 94 3.62 -1.10 -18.14
N LEU A 95 2.56 -1.86 -17.89
CA LEU A 95 2.48 -2.73 -16.72
C LEU A 95 3.09 -4.09 -17.08
N GLY A 96 4.00 -4.56 -16.22
CA GLY A 96 4.67 -5.85 -16.36
C GLY A 96 3.93 -6.99 -15.67
N LYS A 97 4.71 -7.94 -15.15
CA LYS A 97 4.24 -9.14 -14.45
C LYS A 97 4.03 -8.84 -12.97
N ILE A 98 3.28 -9.73 -12.33
CA ILE A 98 3.17 -9.75 -10.86
C ILE A 98 4.52 -10.19 -10.30
N MET A 99 5.10 -9.36 -9.42
CA MET A 99 6.30 -9.68 -8.64
C MET A 99 5.94 -10.37 -7.33
N GLY A 100 4.80 -10.01 -6.74
CA GLY A 100 4.33 -10.56 -5.47
C GLY A 100 2.83 -10.36 -5.28
N GLU A 101 2.16 -11.36 -4.71
CA GLU A 101 0.75 -11.30 -4.34
C GLU A 101 0.60 -11.79 -2.90
N GLY A 102 0.15 -10.89 -2.03
CA GLY A 102 -0.05 -11.16 -0.61
C GLY A 102 -1.49 -10.92 -0.18
N LYS A 103 -1.75 -11.09 1.12
CA LYS A 103 -3.06 -10.79 1.70
C LYS A 103 -3.41 -9.30 1.62
N GLU A 104 -2.39 -8.45 1.65
CA GLU A 104 -2.54 -7.00 1.83
C GLU A 104 -2.17 -6.17 0.60
N SER A 105 -1.57 -6.77 -0.43
CA SER A 105 -1.25 -6.07 -1.67
C SER A 105 -0.97 -7.02 -2.83
N VAL A 106 -1.00 -6.46 -4.03
CA VAL A 106 -0.46 -7.08 -5.25
C VAL A 106 0.54 -6.12 -5.88
N VAL A 107 1.73 -6.62 -6.15
CA VAL A 107 2.89 -5.85 -6.62
C VAL A 107 3.22 -6.25 -8.05
N PHE A 108 3.35 -5.25 -8.93
CA PHE A 108 3.74 -5.43 -10.32
C PHE A 108 5.05 -4.70 -10.60
N ASN A 109 5.89 -5.23 -11.48
CA ASN A 109 6.89 -4.40 -12.15
C ASN A 109 6.21 -3.60 -13.28
N ALA A 110 6.78 -2.47 -13.65
CA ALA A 110 6.30 -1.63 -14.73
C ALA A 110 7.43 -0.81 -15.36
N LEU A 111 7.19 -0.30 -16.56
CA LEU A 111 8.07 0.64 -17.24
C LEU A 111 7.45 2.03 -17.26
N SER A 112 8.29 3.01 -17.01
CA SER A 112 8.01 4.43 -17.12
C SER A 112 9.06 5.08 -18.02
N GLU A 113 8.65 5.74 -19.10
CA GLU A 113 9.55 6.52 -19.95
C GLU A 113 10.25 7.63 -19.16
N ARG A 114 9.58 8.15 -18.12
CA ARG A 114 10.09 9.23 -17.27
C ARG A 114 10.97 8.73 -16.12
N HIS A 115 10.72 7.52 -15.62
CA HIS A 115 11.31 7.05 -14.36
C HIS A 115 12.11 5.74 -14.47
N GLY A 116 12.17 5.12 -15.65
CA GLY A 116 12.82 3.83 -15.85
C GLY A 116 11.94 2.67 -15.38
N GLU A 117 12.58 1.63 -14.82
CA GLU A 117 11.86 0.51 -14.20
C GLU A 117 11.29 0.92 -12.84
N VAL A 118 10.01 0.64 -12.63
CA VAL A 118 9.27 1.03 -11.43
C VAL A 118 8.47 -0.15 -10.89
N VAL A 119 8.08 -0.05 -9.62
CA VAL A 119 7.18 -0.99 -8.95
C VAL A 119 5.84 -0.30 -8.71
N VAL A 120 4.74 -1.03 -8.96
CA VAL A 120 3.38 -0.59 -8.69
C VAL A 120 2.76 -1.52 -7.67
N LYS A 121 2.54 -1.02 -6.46
CA LYS A 121 1.91 -1.76 -5.36
C LYS A 121 0.46 -1.34 -5.22
N PHE A 122 -0.47 -2.25 -5.50
CA PHE A 122 -1.89 -2.06 -5.25
C PHE A 122 -2.24 -2.61 -3.86
N HIS A 123 -2.62 -1.72 -2.96
CA HIS A 123 -3.03 -2.08 -1.60
C HIS A 123 -4.38 -2.77 -1.61
N ARG A 124 -4.56 -3.70 -0.68
CA ARG A 124 -5.78 -4.44 -0.40
C ARG A 124 -5.96 -4.55 1.09
N VAL A 125 -7.03 -4.01 1.65
CA VAL A 125 -7.38 -4.31 3.04
C VAL A 125 -8.34 -5.50 3.06
N GLY A 126 -7.93 -6.60 3.72
CA GLY A 126 -8.69 -7.85 3.77
C GLY A 126 -9.88 -7.82 4.75
N TYR A 127 -10.97 -8.51 4.38
CA TYR A 127 -12.14 -8.77 5.23
C TYR A 127 -11.83 -9.50 6.57
N PRO A 128 -10.82 -10.41 6.69
CA PRO A 128 -10.54 -11.12 7.95
C PRO A 128 -9.69 -10.34 8.97
N SER A 129 -8.82 -9.41 8.55
CA SER A 129 -7.92 -8.67 9.45
C SER A 129 -8.67 -7.71 10.39
N PHE A 130 -9.96 -7.46 10.12
CA PHE A 130 -10.78 -6.45 10.78
C PHE A 130 -11.88 -7.00 11.71
N LYS A 131 -11.97 -8.33 11.95
CA LYS A 131 -12.80 -8.83 13.07
C LYS A 131 -12.40 -8.15 14.40
N LYS A 132 -11.12 -7.82 14.57
CA LYS A 132 -10.59 -7.10 15.75
C LYS A 132 -10.71 -5.57 15.69
N VAL A 133 -10.88 -4.96 14.52
CA VAL A 133 -10.96 -3.49 14.38
C VAL A 133 -12.41 -3.00 14.46
N LYS A 134 -13.39 -3.84 14.11
CA LYS A 134 -14.81 -3.56 14.34
C LYS A 134 -15.17 -3.35 15.81
N GLU A 135 -14.35 -3.83 16.74
CA GLU A 135 -14.62 -3.75 18.18
C GLU A 135 -14.10 -2.46 18.84
N LYS A 136 -13.31 -1.62 18.16
CA LYS A 136 -12.54 -0.55 18.83
C LYS A 136 -12.76 0.90 18.38
N ARG A 137 -13.65 1.22 17.44
CA ARG A 137 -13.85 2.63 17.04
C ARG A 137 -15.32 3.02 16.87
N ASP A 138 -15.71 4.02 17.64
CA ASP A 138 -17.04 4.65 17.76
C ASP A 138 -17.37 5.64 16.61
N TYR A 139 -16.63 5.57 15.50
CA TYR A 139 -16.91 6.35 14.29
C TYR A 139 -17.26 5.39 13.17
N GLY A 140 -18.40 5.63 12.51
CA GLY A 140 -19.01 4.80 11.47
C GLY A 140 -18.02 4.02 10.62
N THR A 141 -18.32 2.73 10.43
CA THR A 141 -17.41 1.74 9.84
C THR A 141 -16.99 2.18 8.44
N LEU A 142 -15.80 2.78 8.31
CA LEU A 142 -15.28 3.24 7.02
C LEU A 142 -15.22 2.05 6.06
N HIS A 143 -15.79 2.23 4.87
CA HIS A 143 -15.81 1.21 3.82
C HIS A 143 -14.38 0.76 3.47
N TYR A 144 -14.21 -0.52 3.10
CA TYR A 144 -12.89 -1.12 2.87
C TYR A 144 -12.08 -0.38 1.80
N THR A 145 -12.76 0.17 0.79
CA THR A 145 -12.13 0.98 -0.27
C THR A 145 -11.46 2.22 0.31
N VAL A 146 -12.11 2.91 1.25
CA VAL A 146 -11.54 4.09 1.92
C VAL A 146 -10.33 3.70 2.76
N LEU A 147 -10.43 2.62 3.53
CA LEU A 147 -9.31 2.11 4.32
C LEU A 147 -8.10 1.74 3.45
N THR A 148 -8.37 1.12 2.29
CA THR A 148 -7.34 0.73 1.32
C THR A 148 -6.64 1.96 0.72
N ILE A 149 -7.38 3.01 0.36
CA ILE A 149 -6.80 4.28 -0.11
C ILE A 149 -5.95 4.93 0.98
N ARG A 150 -6.43 4.95 2.23
CA ARG A 150 -5.68 5.51 3.37
C ARG A 150 -4.38 4.75 3.63
N SER A 151 -4.40 3.43 3.50
CA SER A 151 -3.20 2.57 3.63
C SER A 151 -2.15 2.93 2.57
N ALA A 152 -2.54 3.02 1.29
CA ALA A 152 -1.65 3.44 0.21
C ALA A 152 -1.10 4.87 0.41
N LYS A 153 -1.98 5.80 0.85
CA LYS A 153 -1.58 7.19 1.14
C LYS A 153 -0.52 7.26 2.22
N ARG A 154 -0.72 6.51 3.32
CA ARG A 154 0.21 6.48 4.45
C ARG A 154 1.57 5.96 4.05
N GLU A 155 1.63 4.85 3.31
CA GLU A 155 2.90 4.32 2.79
C GLU A 155 3.63 5.36 1.95
N PHE A 156 2.94 5.98 1.00
CA PHE A 156 3.55 7.03 0.16
C PHE A 156 4.03 8.24 0.98
N GLN A 157 3.28 8.65 2.00
CA GLN A 157 3.68 9.76 2.89
C GLN A 157 4.89 9.43 3.76
N ALA A 158 5.00 8.20 4.26
CA ALA A 158 6.17 7.73 4.98
C ALA A 158 7.40 7.72 4.06
N LEU A 159 7.29 7.07 2.90
CA LEU A 159 8.37 7.05 1.90
C LEU A 159 8.82 8.46 1.50
N LYS A 160 7.90 9.39 1.30
CA LYS A 160 8.24 10.79 0.97
C LYS A 160 8.99 11.52 2.08
N ARG A 161 8.74 11.20 3.35
CA ARG A 161 9.44 11.79 4.49
C ARG A 161 10.85 11.21 4.67
N LEU A 162 10.99 9.92 4.36
CA LEU A 162 12.19 9.13 4.58
C LEU A 162 13.19 9.20 3.42
N TYR A 163 12.71 9.33 2.19
CA TYR A 163 13.58 9.35 1.02
C TYR A 163 14.63 10.47 1.09
N GLY A 164 15.90 10.10 0.85
CA GLY A 164 17.06 10.97 0.99
C GLY A 164 17.62 11.07 2.42
N TYR A 165 17.00 10.41 3.39
CA TYR A 165 17.44 10.38 4.79
C TYR A 165 17.63 8.97 5.34
N ALA A 166 16.67 8.09 5.07
CA ALA A 166 16.76 6.66 5.30
C ALA A 166 16.77 5.90 3.96
N SER A 167 17.29 4.68 3.99
CA SER A 167 17.43 3.80 2.84
C SER A 167 16.07 3.17 2.54
N VAL A 168 15.27 3.89 1.74
CA VAL A 168 13.94 3.49 1.29
C VAL A 168 13.84 3.70 -0.23
N PRO A 169 13.00 2.94 -0.95
CA PRO A 169 12.78 3.17 -2.37
C PRO A 169 12.26 4.59 -2.63
N ARG A 170 12.77 5.22 -3.70
CA ARG A 170 12.28 6.52 -4.18
C ARG A 170 10.77 6.48 -4.43
N PRO A 171 9.97 7.29 -3.71
CA PRO A 171 8.54 7.40 -3.97
C PRO A 171 8.32 8.23 -5.25
N ILE A 172 7.53 7.69 -6.19
CA ILE A 172 7.26 8.32 -7.48
C ILE A 172 5.85 8.94 -7.50
N ALA A 173 4.83 8.14 -7.20
CA ALA A 173 3.45 8.59 -7.23
C ALA A 173 2.54 7.79 -6.30
N TRP A 174 1.38 8.37 -5.98
CA TRP A 174 0.26 7.70 -5.35
C TRP A 174 -1.03 8.09 -6.05
N GLU A 175 -1.89 7.11 -6.31
CA GLU A 175 -3.24 7.28 -6.88
C GLU A 175 -4.16 6.20 -6.32
N GLY A 176 -5.29 6.57 -5.71
CA GLY A 176 -6.23 5.61 -5.13
C GLY A 176 -5.56 4.61 -4.18
N ASN A 177 -5.54 3.33 -4.54
CA ASN A 177 -4.85 2.28 -3.78
C ASN A 177 -3.46 1.92 -4.31
N ALA A 178 -2.94 2.64 -5.30
CA ALA A 178 -1.66 2.35 -5.92
C ALA A 178 -0.57 3.28 -5.39
N VAL A 179 0.56 2.69 -4.98
CA VAL A 179 1.82 3.40 -4.73
C VAL A 179 2.82 2.98 -5.79
N VAL A 180 3.52 3.95 -6.38
CA VAL A 180 4.59 3.73 -7.36
C VAL A 180 5.92 4.15 -6.75
N THR A 181 6.89 3.25 -6.77
CA THR A 181 8.27 3.49 -6.32
C THR A 181 9.26 3.10 -7.41
N GLU A 182 10.52 3.47 -7.26
CA GLU A 182 11.58 2.83 -8.04
C GLU A 182 11.62 1.32 -7.78
N LEU A 183 12.10 0.57 -8.77
CA LEU A 183 12.45 -0.83 -8.60
C LEU A 183 13.82 -0.91 -7.93
N VAL A 184 13.88 -1.62 -6.80
CA VAL A 184 15.13 -1.93 -6.10
C VAL A 184 15.53 -3.35 -6.49
N ASP A 185 16.71 -3.51 -7.09
CA ASP A 185 17.26 -4.83 -7.43
C ASP A 185 17.93 -5.45 -6.19
N ALA A 186 17.07 -5.92 -5.29
CA ALA A 186 17.47 -6.52 -4.03
C ALA A 186 16.50 -7.64 -3.63
N ARG A 187 16.94 -8.49 -2.70
CA ARG A 187 16.15 -9.63 -2.22
C ARG A 187 15.78 -9.42 -0.77
N GLU A 188 14.62 -9.93 -0.37
CA GLU A 188 14.22 -9.95 1.06
C GLU A 188 15.33 -10.60 1.91
N LEU A 189 15.63 -10.01 3.07
CA LEU A 189 16.68 -10.43 3.99
C LEU A 189 16.56 -11.91 4.37
N ASN A 190 15.33 -12.42 4.56
CA ASN A 190 15.07 -13.84 4.83
C ASN A 190 15.56 -14.82 3.74
N LYS A 191 15.76 -14.35 2.51
CA LYS A 191 16.14 -15.13 1.32
C LYS A 191 17.63 -15.02 1.00
N VAL A 192 18.37 -14.28 1.82
CA VAL A 192 19.81 -14.02 1.65
C VAL A 192 20.55 -14.54 2.87
N ARG A 193 21.68 -15.20 2.62
CA ARG A 193 22.62 -15.57 3.68
C ARG A 193 23.66 -14.47 3.78
N LEU A 194 23.73 -13.82 4.93
CA LEU A 194 24.68 -12.75 5.17
C LEU A 194 26.08 -13.29 5.47
N GLU A 195 27.10 -12.62 4.92
CA GLU A 195 28.51 -12.88 5.27
C GLU A 195 28.90 -12.17 6.58
N GLU A 196 28.45 -10.92 6.75
CA GLU A 196 28.72 -10.09 7.93
C GLU A 196 27.41 -9.71 8.66
N PRO A 197 26.74 -10.66 9.34
CA PRO A 197 25.42 -10.42 9.93
C PRO A 197 25.43 -9.36 11.04
N GLU A 198 26.51 -9.23 11.81
CA GLU A 198 26.64 -8.19 12.84
C GLU A 198 26.64 -6.79 12.23
N HIS A 199 27.41 -6.60 11.16
CA HIS A 199 27.48 -5.33 10.44
C HIS A 199 26.14 -4.95 9.81
N VAL A 200 25.47 -5.91 9.15
CA VAL A 200 24.17 -5.66 8.53
C VAL A 200 23.10 -5.32 9.59
N LEU A 201 23.13 -5.97 10.76
CA LEU A 201 22.23 -5.61 11.87
C LEU A 201 22.45 -4.16 12.32
N GLU A 202 23.70 -3.72 12.43
CA GLU A 202 24.04 -2.35 12.80
C GLU A 202 23.55 -1.34 11.77
N LEU A 203 23.69 -1.65 10.48
CA LEU A 203 23.11 -0.83 9.41
C LEU A 203 21.59 -0.74 9.51
N ILE A 204 20.89 -1.85 9.78
CA ILE A 204 19.43 -1.83 9.95
C ILE A 204 19.03 -0.97 11.15
N ILE A 205 19.72 -1.10 12.29
CA ILE A 205 19.47 -0.29 13.48
C ILE A 205 19.66 1.20 13.19
N GLU A 206 20.70 1.54 12.43
CA GLU A 206 20.97 2.91 11.99
C GLU A 206 19.84 3.45 11.09
N GLU A 207 19.31 2.64 10.17
CA GLU A 207 18.14 3.04 9.38
C GLU A 207 16.88 3.21 10.23
N ILE A 208 16.65 2.36 11.24
CA ILE A 208 15.55 2.53 12.21
C ILE A 208 15.70 3.87 12.95
N ARG A 209 16.91 4.21 13.40
CA ARG A 209 17.21 5.50 14.02
C ARG A 209 16.88 6.67 13.09
N LYS A 210 17.38 6.66 11.85
CA LYS A 210 17.09 7.70 10.85
C LYS A 210 15.59 7.87 10.60
N MET A 211 14.84 6.77 10.55
CA MET A 211 13.38 6.83 10.43
C MET A 211 12.73 7.49 11.66
N TYR A 212 13.16 7.10 12.86
CA TYR A 212 12.67 7.67 14.12
C TYR A 212 12.98 9.18 14.23
N GLU A 213 14.19 9.60 13.89
CA GLU A 213 14.60 11.02 13.83
C GLU A 213 13.76 11.83 12.81
N ARG A 214 13.20 11.17 11.79
CA ARG A 214 12.23 11.74 10.84
C ARG A 214 10.77 11.62 11.26
N GLY A 215 10.53 11.20 12.49
CA GLY A 215 9.21 11.11 13.08
C GLY A 215 8.39 9.96 12.51
N VAL A 216 9.02 8.90 12.01
CA VAL A 216 8.35 7.72 11.44
C VAL A 216 8.78 6.45 12.19
N VAL A 217 7.80 5.72 12.71
CA VAL A 217 7.98 4.33 13.17
C VAL A 217 7.35 3.41 12.12
N HIS A 218 8.05 2.37 11.71
CA HIS A 218 7.60 1.49 10.62
C HIS A 218 6.32 0.73 10.98
N GLY A 219 6.25 0.21 12.21
CA GLY A 219 5.07 -0.45 12.77
C GLY A 219 4.79 -1.83 12.20
N ASP A 220 5.71 -2.46 11.48
CA ASP A 220 5.63 -3.87 11.05
C ASP A 220 6.98 -4.36 10.49
N LEU A 221 8.09 -3.89 11.07
CA LEU A 221 9.42 -4.18 10.54
C LEU A 221 9.79 -5.64 10.82
N SER A 222 10.29 -6.31 9.79
CA SER A 222 10.72 -7.71 9.85
C SER A 222 11.68 -8.04 8.71
N GLN A 223 12.25 -9.23 8.73
CA GLN A 223 13.13 -9.76 7.67
C GLN A 223 12.46 -9.89 6.28
N PHE A 224 11.14 -9.74 6.19
CA PHE A 224 10.41 -9.74 4.92
C PHE A 224 10.30 -8.35 4.30
N ASN A 225 10.47 -7.30 5.11
CA ASN A 225 10.30 -5.89 4.72
C ASN A 225 11.65 -5.16 4.62
N ILE A 226 12.75 -5.91 4.71
CA ILE A 226 14.11 -5.42 4.51
C ILE A 226 14.66 -6.13 3.28
N LEU A 227 15.00 -5.36 2.26
CA LEU A 227 15.68 -5.83 1.06
C LEU A 227 17.18 -5.62 1.21
N VAL A 228 17.98 -6.56 0.73
CA VAL A 228 19.44 -6.52 0.75
C VAL A 228 20.02 -6.92 -0.62
N SER A 229 21.08 -6.23 -1.01
CA SER A 229 21.94 -6.56 -2.16
C SER A 229 23.38 -6.16 -1.83
N GLU A 230 24.30 -6.33 -2.79
CA GLU A 230 25.69 -5.85 -2.64
C GLU A 230 25.78 -4.31 -2.57
N GLU A 231 24.76 -3.61 -3.10
CA GLU A 231 24.72 -2.14 -3.11
C GLU A 231 24.22 -1.54 -1.79
N GLY A 232 23.57 -2.33 -0.94
CA GLY A 232 23.06 -1.87 0.35
C GLY A 232 21.79 -2.57 0.80
N LEU A 233 21.00 -1.86 1.62
CA LEU A 233 19.73 -2.34 2.12
C LEU A 233 18.63 -1.29 1.95
N TRP A 234 17.39 -1.75 1.83
CA TRP A 234 16.21 -0.88 1.72
C TRP A 234 15.10 -1.40 2.61
N ILE A 235 14.46 -0.49 3.33
CA ILE A 235 13.24 -0.78 4.09
C ILE A 235 12.03 -0.45 3.23
N ILE A 236 11.07 -1.36 3.16
CA ILE A 236 9.87 -1.26 2.34
C ILE A 236 8.62 -1.55 3.18
N ASP A 237 7.43 -1.31 2.62
CA ASP A 237 6.13 -1.67 3.23
C ASP A 237 5.75 -0.83 4.46
N PHE A 238 5.39 0.44 4.24
CA PHE A 238 4.98 1.40 5.28
C PHE A 238 3.45 1.62 5.50
N PRO A 239 2.50 0.74 5.13
CA PRO A 239 1.07 1.01 5.34
C PRO A 239 0.65 1.01 6.82
N GLN A 240 1.47 0.44 7.72
CA GLN A 240 1.24 0.41 9.16
C GLN A 240 2.09 1.45 9.92
N SER A 241 2.83 2.31 9.22
CA SER A 241 3.69 3.30 9.86
C SER A 241 2.89 4.30 10.68
N VAL A 242 3.44 4.70 11.82
CA VAL A 242 2.86 5.68 12.73
C VAL A 242 3.83 6.83 12.96
N ASP A 243 3.30 7.98 13.37
CA ASP A 243 4.12 9.15 13.64
C ASP A 243 4.73 9.02 15.04
N VAL A 244 5.98 9.47 15.21
CA VAL A 244 6.57 9.56 16.55
C VAL A 244 5.73 10.53 17.39
N GLY A 245 5.29 10.05 18.54
CA GLY A 245 4.35 10.76 19.43
C GLY A 245 2.91 10.24 19.37
N ASP A 246 2.56 9.40 18.40
CA ASP A 246 1.31 8.64 18.44
C ASP A 246 1.29 7.71 19.67
N GLU A 247 0.11 7.50 20.27
CA GLU A 247 -0.06 6.68 21.48
C GLU A 247 0.54 5.26 21.36
N VAL A 248 0.55 4.71 20.15
CA VAL A 248 1.04 3.35 19.85
C VAL A 248 2.49 3.32 19.35
N ALA A 249 3.12 4.48 19.14
CA ALA A 249 4.44 4.58 18.49
C ALA A 249 5.53 3.87 19.27
N GLU A 250 5.52 3.99 20.60
CA GLU A 250 6.51 3.37 21.48
C GLU A 250 6.43 1.83 21.43
N GLU A 251 5.22 1.27 21.54
CA GLU A 251 4.98 -0.17 21.42
C GLU A 251 5.41 -0.69 20.04
N TYR A 252 5.15 0.08 18.99
CA TYR A 252 5.49 -0.31 17.62
C TYR A 252 7.00 -0.27 17.38
N LEU A 253 7.70 0.72 17.94
CA LEU A 253 9.15 0.81 17.84
C LEU A 253 9.83 -0.35 18.58
N GLU A 254 9.40 -0.65 19.81
CA GLU A 254 9.89 -1.79 20.58
C GLU A 254 9.70 -3.10 19.81
N ARG A 255 8.51 -3.28 19.21
CA ARG A 255 8.22 -4.46 18.39
C ARG A 255 9.10 -4.54 17.15
N ASP A 256 9.26 -3.45 16.42
CA ASP A 256 10.10 -3.40 15.21
C ASP A 256 11.55 -3.79 15.54
N VAL A 257 12.15 -3.19 16.57
CA VAL A 257 13.51 -3.48 17.01
C VAL A 257 13.64 -4.91 17.51
N SER A 258 12.69 -5.36 18.35
CA SER A 258 12.66 -6.72 18.90
C SER A 258 12.57 -7.78 17.80
N ASN A 259 11.73 -7.57 16.78
CA ASN A 259 11.60 -8.46 15.63
C ASN A 259 12.93 -8.61 14.89
N VAL A 260 13.62 -7.49 14.62
CA VAL A 260 14.91 -7.49 13.93
C VAL A 260 15.96 -8.22 14.76
N ILE A 261 16.18 -7.83 16.02
CA ILE A 261 17.19 -8.46 16.89
C ILE A 261 16.91 -9.96 17.05
N THR A 262 15.65 -10.35 17.26
CA THR A 262 15.25 -11.76 17.41
C THR A 262 15.53 -12.57 16.15
N TYR A 263 15.31 -11.98 14.96
CA TYR A 263 15.67 -12.64 13.71
C TYR A 263 17.17 -12.90 13.61
N PHE A 264 18.01 -11.90 13.93
CA PHE A 264 19.47 -12.04 13.88
C PHE A 264 20.02 -13.01 14.93
N GLU A 265 19.47 -13.04 16.14
CA GLU A 265 19.85 -14.03 17.14
C GLU A 265 19.53 -15.46 16.66
N ARG A 266 18.34 -15.67 16.09
CA ARG A 266 17.91 -17.01 15.63
C ARG A 266 18.64 -17.48 14.38
N ALA A 267 18.87 -16.59 13.42
CA ALA A 267 19.46 -16.95 12.13
C ALA A 267 20.99 -16.98 12.15
N TYR A 268 21.61 -16.12 12.97
CA TYR A 268 23.06 -15.89 12.94
C TYR A 268 23.74 -15.97 14.31
N GLY A 269 23.00 -16.09 15.41
CA GLY A 269 23.57 -16.12 16.76
C GLY A 269 24.04 -14.74 17.28
N VAL A 270 23.75 -13.68 16.54
CA VAL A 270 24.13 -12.30 16.88
C VAL A 270 23.17 -11.76 17.93
N LYS A 271 23.70 -11.33 19.08
CA LYS A 271 22.90 -10.82 20.20
C LYS A 271 23.15 -9.33 20.40
N LYS A 272 22.07 -8.57 20.60
CA LYS A 272 22.08 -7.17 21.04
C LYS A 272 21.04 -7.01 22.16
N ASP A 273 21.32 -6.16 23.14
CA ASP A 273 20.34 -5.85 24.18
C ASP A 273 19.27 -4.89 23.63
N LEU A 274 17.99 -5.25 23.81
CA LEU A 274 16.87 -4.48 23.28
C LEU A 274 16.84 -3.04 23.85
N ASN A 275 17.11 -2.87 25.15
CA ASN A 275 17.05 -1.56 25.78
C ASN A 275 18.20 -0.66 25.34
N GLU A 276 19.40 -1.21 25.14
CA GLU A 276 20.53 -0.48 24.56
C GLU A 276 20.23 -0.01 23.14
N VAL A 277 19.67 -0.89 22.30
CA VAL A 277 19.31 -0.53 20.92
C VAL A 277 18.20 0.52 20.89
N LEU A 278 17.17 0.40 21.75
CA LEU A 278 16.10 1.40 21.83
C LEU A 278 16.63 2.77 22.27
N ARG A 279 17.49 2.83 23.29
CA ARG A 279 18.12 4.09 23.70
C ARG A 279 18.93 4.71 22.58
N TYR A 280 19.70 3.90 21.84
CA TYR A 280 20.44 4.37 20.67
C TYR A 280 19.51 4.96 19.60
N VAL A 281 18.45 4.24 19.22
CA VAL A 281 17.47 4.66 18.20
C VAL A 281 16.78 5.96 18.60
N LYS A 282 16.51 6.17 19.89
CA LYS A 282 15.88 7.40 20.41
C LYS A 282 16.85 8.57 20.61
N GLY A 283 18.16 8.34 20.43
CA GLY A 283 19.18 9.37 20.70
C GLY A 283 19.40 9.64 22.19
N GLU A 284 19.13 8.67 23.06
CA GLU A 284 19.30 8.73 24.52
C GLU A 284 20.69 8.21 24.97
N ALA A 285 21.57 7.87 24.02
CA ALA A 285 22.89 7.29 24.23
C ALA A 285 24.02 8.18 23.69
#